data_AF-A0A662CZ47-F1
#
_entry.id   AF-A0A662CZ47-F1
#
_cell.length_a   1.000
_cell.length_b   1.000
_cell.length_c   1.000
_cell.angle_alpha   90.00
_cell.angle_beta   90.00
_cell.angle_gamma   90.00
#
_symmetry.space_group_name_H-M   'P 1'
#
loop_
_entity.id
_entity.type
_entity.pdbx_description
1 polymer ?
#
loop_
_entity_poly.entity_id
_entity_poly.type
_entity_poly.pdbx_seq_one_letter_code
_entity_poly.pdbx_strand_id
1 'polypeptide(L)'
;MNKNRILSIDVSRGLTIFLMVFVNDLMPVTGIPSWLKHASADANTMTFVDVVFPAFLFIVGISIPLAMGVRLARGESSLQIGKHVFIRTAGLIFLGLFMVNSWEWPEGSALISKRWWDILLYLSAILVWNKYPKADGARKKLYTGLQALGIVVLLVLALLYPKGEGEVLIGMKISYWGILGLIGWAYLLSVLAFLLFKNSIGALVGMLALFV
;
A
#
# COMPACT_ATOMS: atom_id res chain seq x y z
N MET A 1 31.25 4.79 3.92
CA MET A 1 30.72 4.36 5.24
C MET A 1 29.26 4.80 5.34
N ASN A 2 28.31 3.85 5.41
CA ASN A 2 26.86 4.10 5.42
C ASN A 2 26.44 5.01 6.59
N LYS A 3 26.27 6.32 6.35
CA LYS A 3 25.61 7.21 7.30
C LYS A 3 24.11 7.25 6.99
N ASN A 4 23.32 6.73 7.94
CA ASN A 4 21.85 6.84 8.07
C ASN A 4 20.98 5.73 7.45
N ARG A 5 21.34 4.45 7.59
CA ARG A 5 20.34 3.37 7.62
C ARG A 5 20.24 2.82 9.04
N ILE A 6 19.04 2.87 9.61
CA ILE A 6 18.78 2.33 10.94
C ILE A 6 18.31 0.89 10.74
N LEU A 7 19.22 -0.06 10.94
CA LEU A 7 18.98 -1.48 10.67
C LEU A 7 17.79 -2.03 11.47
N SER A 8 17.62 -1.60 12.73
CA SER A 8 16.49 -2.03 13.57
C SER A 8 15.15 -1.66 12.94
N ILE A 9 15.03 -0.48 12.30
CA ILE A 9 13.79 -0.07 11.64
C ILE A 9 13.50 -0.92 10.41
N ASP A 10 14.53 -1.20 9.61
CA ASP A 10 14.40 -2.04 8.41
C ASP A 10 14.01 -3.48 8.79
N VAL A 11 14.64 -4.05 9.83
CA VAL A 11 14.33 -5.40 10.36
C VAL A 11 12.92 -5.44 10.94
N SER A 12 12.54 -4.49 11.80
CA SER A 12 11.19 -4.44 12.39
C SER A 12 10.10 -4.30 11.33
N ARG A 13 10.34 -3.50 10.28
CA ARG A 13 9.40 -3.39 9.16
C ARG A 13 9.26 -4.73 8.42
N GLY A 14 10.37 -5.40 8.12
CA GLY A 14 10.34 -6.71 7.49
C GLY A 14 9.62 -7.76 8.34
N LEU A 15 9.89 -7.78 9.64
CA LEU A 15 9.27 -8.69 10.60
C LEU A 15 7.76 -8.46 10.70
N THR A 16 7.30 -7.21 10.85
CA THR A 16 5.86 -6.90 10.92
C THR A 16 5.12 -7.30 9.64
N ILE A 17 5.69 -7.06 8.45
CA ILE A 17 5.09 -7.50 7.19
C ILE A 17 5.05 -9.03 7.10
N PHE A 18 6.12 -9.72 7.49
CA PHE A 18 6.15 -11.18 7.55
C PHE A 18 5.06 -11.72 8.47
N LEU A 19 4.95 -11.17 9.69
CA LEU A 19 3.93 -11.56 10.66
C LEU A 19 2.52 -11.30 10.13
N MET A 20 2.27 -10.19 9.44
CA MET A 20 0.97 -9.91 8.81
C MET A 20 0.55 -10.99 7.83
N VAL A 21 1.46 -11.39 6.94
CA VAL A 21 1.16 -12.46 5.96
C VAL A 21 0.95 -13.78 6.71
N PHE A 22 1.84 -14.10 7.63
CA PHE A 22 1.79 -15.34 8.40
C PHE A 22 0.47 -15.52 9.16
N VAL A 23 0.03 -14.52 9.92
CA VAL A 23 -1.22 -14.62 10.70
C VAL A 23 -2.46 -14.62 9.80
N ASN A 24 -2.45 -13.89 8.67
CA ASN A 24 -3.53 -13.91 7.69
C ASN A 24 -3.68 -15.29 7.03
N ASP A 25 -2.57 -15.96 6.74
CA ASP A 25 -2.58 -17.31 6.15
C ASP A 25 -3.01 -18.38 7.17
N LEU A 26 -2.88 -18.12 8.48
CA LEU A 26 -3.38 -19.01 9.53
C LEU A 26 -4.89 -18.86 9.77
N MET A 27 -5.51 -17.74 9.39
CA MET A 27 -6.94 -17.47 9.60
C MET A 27 -7.88 -18.60 9.13
N PRO A 28 -7.72 -19.20 7.93
CA PRO A 28 -8.57 -20.31 7.48
C PRO A 28 -8.26 -21.67 8.14
N VAL A 29 -7.17 -21.79 8.91
CA VAL A 29 -6.72 -23.07 9.49
C VAL A 29 -7.46 -23.38 10.79
N THR A 30 -8.06 -24.58 10.88
CA THR A 30 -8.73 -25.05 12.09
C THR A 30 -7.74 -25.67 13.09
N GLY A 31 -8.08 -25.68 14.38
CA GLY A 31 -7.23 -26.28 15.42
C GLY A 31 -6.01 -25.47 15.87
N ILE A 32 -5.85 -24.23 15.40
CA ILE A 32 -4.76 -23.34 15.87
C ILE A 32 -5.02 -22.83 17.29
N PRO A 33 -3.95 -22.58 18.08
CA PRO A 33 -4.04 -22.00 19.42
C PRO A 33 -4.82 -20.67 19.46
N SER A 34 -5.54 -20.43 20.56
CA SER A 34 -6.37 -19.23 20.72
C SER A 34 -5.58 -17.92 20.65
N TRP A 35 -4.32 -17.90 21.12
CA TRP A 35 -3.46 -16.72 21.06
C TRP A 35 -3.01 -16.34 19.64
N LEU A 36 -3.21 -17.23 18.65
CA LEU A 36 -2.97 -17.01 17.21
C LEU A 36 -4.24 -16.64 16.44
N LYS A 37 -5.35 -16.39 17.13
CA LYS A 37 -6.60 -15.89 16.56
C LYS A 37 -6.87 -14.49 17.07
N HIS A 38 -7.61 -13.71 16.32
CA HIS A 38 -8.13 -12.43 16.82
C HIS A 38 -8.95 -12.63 18.10
N ALA A 39 -8.76 -11.74 19.07
CA ALA A 39 -9.65 -11.69 20.24
C ALA A 39 -11.09 -11.45 19.76
N SER A 40 -12.07 -11.95 20.52
CA SER A 40 -13.46 -11.61 20.24
C SER A 40 -13.71 -10.13 20.52
N ALA A 41 -14.59 -9.50 19.75
CA ALA A 41 -14.83 -8.05 19.82
C ALA A 41 -15.42 -7.59 21.17
N ASP A 42 -16.04 -8.51 21.91
CA ASP A 42 -16.62 -8.32 23.23
C ASP A 42 -15.66 -8.61 24.39
N ALA A 43 -14.46 -9.11 24.11
CA ALA A 43 -13.47 -9.41 25.13
C ALA A 43 -12.55 -8.21 25.40
N ASN A 44 -12.30 -7.95 26.69
CA ASN A 44 -11.24 -7.05 27.14
C ASN A 44 -9.87 -7.76 27.07
N THR A 45 -9.49 -8.25 25.90
CA THR A 45 -8.24 -8.99 25.69
C THR A 45 -7.67 -8.65 24.32
N MET A 46 -6.34 -8.67 24.24
CA MET A 46 -5.62 -8.47 22.98
C MET A 46 -4.72 -9.69 22.76
N THR A 47 -4.83 -10.31 21.59
CA THR A 47 -3.99 -11.45 21.22
C THR A 47 -2.72 -10.99 20.51
N PHE A 48 -1.83 -11.94 20.22
CA PHE A 48 -0.61 -11.67 19.46
C PHE A 48 -0.93 -11.05 18.09
N VAL A 49 -1.96 -11.56 17.41
CA VAL A 49 -2.35 -11.11 16.06
C VAL A 49 -2.83 -9.66 16.08
N ASP A 50 -3.52 -9.26 17.13
CA ASP A 50 -4.06 -7.90 17.30
C ASP A 50 -2.95 -6.84 17.47
N VAL A 51 -1.75 -7.24 17.92
CA VAL A 51 -0.59 -6.34 18.09
C VAL A 51 0.13 -6.06 16.77
N VAL A 52 0.05 -6.97 15.80
CA VAL A 52 0.87 -6.95 14.58
C VAL A 52 0.61 -5.70 13.74
N PHE A 53 -0.67 -5.36 13.51
CA PHE A 53 -1.03 -4.18 12.71
C PHE A 53 -0.66 -2.84 13.38
N PRO A 54 -0.94 -2.61 14.68
CA PRO A 54 -0.41 -1.45 15.40
C PRO A 54 1.11 -1.34 15.35
N ALA A 55 1.85 -2.44 15.50
CA ALA A 55 3.31 -2.44 15.42
C ALA A 55 3.81 -2.01 14.03
N PHE A 56 3.13 -2.44 12.96
CA PHE A 56 3.41 -1.99 11.60
C PHE A 56 3.14 -0.49 11.41
N LEU A 57 2.01 0.02 11.89
CA LEU A 57 1.70 1.46 11.79
C LEU A 57 2.73 2.31 12.53
N PHE A 58 3.16 1.86 13.72
CA PHE A 58 4.19 2.54 14.51
C PHE A 58 5.53 2.61 13.75
N ILE A 59 6.01 1.48 13.22
CA ILE A 59 7.31 1.46 12.54
C ILE A 59 7.28 2.22 11.21
N VAL A 60 6.17 2.19 10.48
CA VAL A 60 5.97 2.99 9.27
C VAL A 60 5.90 4.48 9.63
N GLY A 61 5.18 4.85 10.69
CA GLY A 61 5.07 6.23 11.18
C GLY A 61 6.43 6.85 11.50
N ILE A 62 7.27 6.16 12.29
CA ILE A 62 8.63 6.63 12.61
C ILE A 62 9.52 6.72 11.37
N SER A 63 9.30 5.85 10.38
CA SER A 63 10.10 5.83 9.15
C SER A 63 9.91 7.08 8.27
N ILE A 64 8.74 7.74 8.35
CA ILE A 64 8.42 8.91 7.52
C ILE A 64 9.32 10.12 7.82
N PRO A 65 9.34 10.70 9.04
CA PRO A 65 10.17 11.87 9.33
C PRO A 65 11.67 11.59 9.16
N LEU A 66 12.13 10.38 9.49
CA LEU A 66 13.51 9.96 9.25
C LEU A 66 13.87 9.96 7.76
N ALA A 67 13.00 9.38 6.91
CA ALA A 67 13.22 9.37 5.47
C ALA A 67 13.17 10.78 4.87
N MET A 68 12.27 11.65 5.36
CA MET A 68 12.17 13.04 4.91
C MET A 68 13.38 13.86 5.34
N GLY A 69 13.84 13.70 6.59
CA GLY A 69 15.05 14.35 7.09
C GLY A 69 16.29 14.02 6.26
N VAL A 70 16.45 12.76 5.83
CA VAL A 70 17.54 12.35 4.93
C VAL A 70 17.45 13.03 3.56
N ARG A 71 16.25 13.22 3.01
CA ARG A 71 16.08 13.90 1.71
C ARG A 71 16.35 15.40 1.80
N LEU A 72 15.84 16.04 2.84
CA LEU A 72 16.11 17.46 3.12
C LEU A 72 17.62 17.70 3.34
N ALA A 73 18.29 16.81 4.08
CA ALA A 73 19.75 16.88 4.28
C ALA A 73 20.56 16.68 2.99
N ARG A 74 19.97 16.04 1.96
CA ARG A 74 20.56 15.92 0.61
C ARG A 74 20.28 17.13 -0.29
N GLY A 75 19.57 18.15 0.21
CA GLY A 75 19.21 19.34 -0.54
C GLY A 75 18.04 19.15 -1.50
N GLU A 76 17.25 18.07 -1.37
CA GLU A 76 16.01 17.93 -2.16
C GLU A 76 15.00 19.02 -1.75
N SER A 77 14.40 19.68 -2.74
CA SER A 77 13.38 20.71 -2.48
C SER A 77 12.06 20.08 -2.02
N SER A 78 11.26 20.83 -1.25
CA SER A 78 9.93 20.36 -0.80
C SER A 78 9.03 19.95 -1.97
N LEU A 79 9.17 20.60 -3.13
CA LEU A 79 8.42 20.25 -4.35
C LEU A 79 8.87 18.90 -4.93
N GLN A 80 10.18 18.62 -4.93
CA GLN A 80 10.70 17.32 -5.39
C GLN A 80 10.23 16.19 -4.47
N ILE A 81 10.27 16.41 -3.15
CA ILE A 81 9.77 15.47 -2.16
C ILE A 81 8.27 15.25 -2.34
N GLY A 82 7.49 16.33 -2.44
CA GLY A 82 6.04 16.29 -2.64
C GLY A 82 5.65 15.55 -3.92
N LYS A 83 6.30 15.83 -5.06
CA LYS A 83 6.08 15.11 -6.32
C LYS A 83 6.36 13.61 -6.18
N HIS A 84 7.46 13.25 -5.54
CA HIS A 84 7.81 11.84 -5.31
C HIS A 84 6.75 11.13 -4.46
N VAL A 85 6.34 11.76 -3.37
CA VAL A 85 5.34 11.23 -2.43
C VAL A 85 4.00 11.06 -3.13
N PHE A 86 3.56 12.09 -3.89
CA PHE A 86 2.32 12.06 -4.65
C PHE A 86 2.26 10.89 -5.64
N ILE A 87 3.31 10.70 -6.45
CA ILE A 87 3.38 9.60 -7.42
C ILE A 87 3.28 8.23 -6.71
N ARG A 88 3.97 8.09 -5.58
CA ARG A 88 3.94 6.85 -4.79
C ARG A 88 2.56 6.60 -4.19
N THR A 89 1.96 7.62 -3.56
CA THR A 89 0.62 7.53 -2.98
C THR A 89 -0.42 7.22 -4.05
N ALA A 90 -0.37 7.88 -5.20
CA ALA A 90 -1.28 7.61 -6.31
C ALA A 90 -1.22 6.14 -6.74
N GLY A 91 -0.02 5.54 -6.81
CA GLY A 91 0.13 4.12 -7.11
C GLY A 91 -0.47 3.20 -6.04
N LEU A 92 -0.28 3.51 -4.75
CA LEU A 92 -0.87 2.73 -3.65
C LEU A 92 -2.40 2.80 -3.63
N ILE A 93 -2.95 3.99 -3.86
CA ILE A 93 -4.40 4.22 -3.94
C ILE A 93 -4.99 3.50 -5.15
N PHE A 94 -4.34 3.61 -6.32
CA PHE A 94 -4.78 2.95 -7.54
C PHE A 94 -4.77 1.43 -7.39
N LEU A 95 -3.70 0.85 -6.85
CA LEU A 95 -3.64 -0.58 -6.56
C LEU A 95 -4.69 -0.99 -5.52
N GLY A 96 -4.89 -0.18 -4.47
CA GLY A 96 -5.92 -0.41 -3.46
C GLY A 96 -7.32 -0.48 -4.07
N LEU A 97 -7.64 0.42 -5.00
CA LEU A 97 -8.91 0.42 -5.73
C LEU A 97 -9.13 -0.88 -6.52
N PHE A 98 -8.12 -1.36 -7.26
CA PHE A 98 -8.22 -2.62 -8.00
C PHE A 98 -8.37 -3.82 -7.06
N MET A 99 -7.61 -3.86 -5.96
CA MET A 99 -7.69 -4.96 -4.98
C MET A 99 -9.06 -5.02 -4.31
N VAL A 100 -9.65 -3.89 -3.94
CA VAL A 100 -11.00 -3.86 -3.32
C VAL A 100 -12.07 -4.30 -4.31
N ASN A 101 -12.00 -3.85 -5.56
CA ASN A 101 -12.93 -4.30 -6.60
C ASN A 101 -12.75 -5.79 -6.92
N SER A 102 -11.55 -6.34 -6.80
CA SER A 102 -11.35 -7.81 -6.85
C SER A 102 -11.97 -8.52 -5.67
N TRP A 103 -11.91 -7.94 -4.47
CA TRP A 103 -12.53 -8.54 -3.29
C TRP A 103 -14.06 -8.52 -3.38
N GLU A 104 -14.62 -7.39 -3.81
CA GLU A 104 -16.06 -7.16 -4.05
C GLU A 104 -16.48 -7.59 -5.46
N TRP A 105 -15.96 -8.73 -5.93
CA TRP A 105 -16.20 -9.20 -7.30
C TRP A 105 -17.70 -9.44 -7.54
N PRO A 106 -18.32 -8.76 -8.52
CA PRO A 106 -19.76 -8.87 -8.75
C PRO A 106 -20.13 -10.23 -9.36
N GLU A 107 -21.31 -10.71 -8.98
CA GLU A 107 -21.97 -11.84 -9.65
C GLU A 107 -22.56 -11.32 -10.98
N GLY A 108 -22.14 -11.91 -12.10
CA GLY A 108 -22.58 -11.49 -13.45
C GLY A 108 -21.66 -11.97 -14.57
N SER A 109 -21.96 -11.53 -15.80
CA SER A 109 -21.22 -11.92 -17.01
C SER A 109 -19.85 -11.24 -17.10
N ALA A 110 -18.84 -11.85 -16.49
CA ALA A 110 -17.46 -11.44 -16.67
C ALA A 110 -16.88 -12.03 -17.97
N LEU A 111 -16.21 -11.20 -18.78
CA LEU A 111 -15.47 -11.66 -19.96
C LEU A 111 -14.28 -12.57 -19.57
N ILE A 112 -13.73 -12.35 -18.37
CA ILE A 112 -12.64 -13.14 -17.80
C ILE A 112 -12.98 -13.56 -16.37
N SER A 113 -12.57 -14.77 -15.98
CA SER A 113 -12.79 -15.24 -14.60
C SER A 113 -12.01 -14.38 -13.60
N LYS A 114 -12.55 -14.21 -12.39
CA LYS A 114 -11.90 -13.52 -11.27
C LYS A 114 -10.44 -13.93 -11.07
N ARG A 115 -10.15 -15.24 -11.08
CA ARG A 115 -8.79 -15.76 -10.84
C ARG A 115 -7.77 -15.25 -11.85
N TRP A 116 -8.13 -15.23 -13.13
CA TRP A 116 -7.27 -14.70 -14.19
C TRP A 116 -7.13 -13.18 -14.09
N TRP A 117 -8.21 -12.47 -13.73
CA TRP A 117 -8.17 -11.04 -13.47
C TRP A 117 -7.18 -10.72 -12.34
N ASP A 118 -7.23 -11.46 -11.23
CA ASP A 118 -6.34 -11.29 -10.08
C ASP A 118 -4.86 -11.56 -10.44
N ILE A 119 -4.59 -12.64 -11.17
CA ILE A 119 -3.23 -12.97 -11.62
C ILE A 119 -2.68 -11.84 -12.50
N LEU A 120 -3.46 -11.35 -13.46
CA LEU A 120 -3.06 -10.26 -14.35
C LEU A 120 -2.88 -8.95 -13.59
N LEU A 121 -3.73 -8.66 -12.59
CA LEU A 121 -3.57 -7.51 -11.70
C LEU A 121 -2.22 -7.56 -10.98
N TYR A 122 -1.90 -8.67 -10.30
CA TYR A 122 -0.65 -8.75 -9.55
C TYR A 122 0.58 -8.76 -10.46
N LEU A 123 0.52 -9.44 -11.61
CA LEU A 123 1.60 -9.40 -12.61
C LEU A 123 1.82 -7.99 -13.15
N SER A 124 0.76 -7.29 -13.52
CA SER A 124 0.86 -5.91 -14.01
C SER A 124 1.37 -4.95 -12.93
N ALA A 125 0.93 -5.11 -11.67
CA ALA A 125 1.46 -4.37 -10.53
C ALA A 125 2.98 -4.56 -10.37
N ILE A 126 3.46 -5.80 -10.48
CA ILE A 126 4.90 -6.10 -10.48
C ILE A 126 5.58 -5.41 -11.66
N LEU A 127 5.06 -5.53 -12.88
CA LEU A 127 5.67 -4.93 -14.07
C LEU A 127 5.79 -3.40 -13.95
N VAL A 128 4.78 -2.72 -13.40
CA VAL A 128 4.78 -1.25 -13.29
C VAL A 128 5.70 -0.77 -12.16
N TRP A 129 5.57 -1.35 -10.97
CA TRP A 129 6.23 -0.85 -9.75
C TRP A 129 7.53 -1.58 -9.37
N ASN A 130 7.99 -2.56 -10.16
CA ASN A 130 9.28 -3.20 -9.93
C ASN A 130 10.44 -2.20 -10.03
N LYS A 131 11.47 -2.41 -9.21
CA LYS A 131 12.70 -1.60 -9.22
C LYS A 131 13.65 -2.13 -10.29
N TYR A 132 13.47 -1.68 -11.52
CA TYR A 132 14.37 -2.03 -12.62
C TYR A 132 15.79 -1.48 -12.41
N PRO A 133 16.84 -2.25 -12.72
CA PRO A 133 18.21 -1.76 -12.71
C PRO A 133 18.40 -0.58 -13.67
N LYS A 134 19.34 0.33 -13.34
CA LYS A 134 19.76 1.37 -14.30
C LYS A 134 20.40 0.66 -15.49
N ALA A 135 19.89 0.92 -16.68
CA ALA A 135 20.43 0.37 -17.92
C ALA A 135 20.31 1.38 -19.05
N ASP A 136 21.13 1.19 -20.07
CA ASP A 136 21.22 2.05 -21.25
C ASP A 136 20.84 1.29 -22.53
N GLY A 137 20.54 2.04 -23.60
CA GLY A 137 20.23 1.49 -24.92
C GLY A 137 19.02 0.55 -24.94
N ALA A 138 19.22 -0.66 -25.48
CA ALA A 138 18.16 -1.65 -25.66
C ALA A 138 17.52 -2.13 -24.35
N ARG A 139 18.31 -2.27 -23.27
CA ARG A 139 17.80 -2.72 -21.97
C ARG A 139 16.91 -1.67 -21.31
N LYS A 140 17.24 -0.37 -21.47
CA LYS A 140 16.37 0.73 -21.02
C LYS A 140 15.01 0.67 -21.72
N LYS A 141 15.02 0.52 -23.05
CA LYS A 141 13.79 0.39 -23.86
C LYS A 141 12.97 -0.84 -23.44
N LEU A 142 13.62 -1.97 -23.16
CA LEU A 142 12.97 -3.16 -22.65
C LEU A 142 12.27 -2.89 -21.31
N TYR A 143 12.94 -2.30 -20.32
CA TYR A 143 12.33 -2.02 -19.01
C TYR A 143 11.18 -1.02 -19.10
N THR A 144 11.32 0.03 -19.91
CA THR A 144 10.22 0.96 -20.17
C THR A 144 9.06 0.27 -20.90
N GLY A 145 9.36 -0.64 -21.83
CA GLY A 145 8.35 -1.46 -22.51
C GLY A 145 7.60 -2.38 -21.56
N LEU A 146 8.30 -3.02 -20.61
CA LEU A 146 7.67 -3.85 -19.56
C LEU A 146 6.75 -3.03 -18.65
N GLN A 147 7.18 -1.83 -18.25
CA GLN A 147 6.33 -0.92 -17.47
C GLN A 147 5.10 -0.46 -18.26
N ALA A 148 5.28 -0.08 -19.52
CA ALA A 148 4.18 0.32 -20.40
C ALA A 148 3.19 -0.82 -20.62
N LEU A 149 3.68 -2.05 -20.82
CA LEU A 149 2.86 -3.25 -20.92
C LEU A 149 2.03 -3.45 -19.64
N GLY A 150 2.64 -3.33 -18.46
CA GLY A 150 1.92 -3.40 -17.20
C GLY A 150 0.80 -2.36 -17.08
N ILE A 151 1.05 -1.11 -17.48
CA ILE A 151 0.03 -0.05 -17.49
C ILE A 151 -1.10 -0.39 -18.47
N VAL A 152 -0.77 -0.84 -19.68
CA VAL A 152 -1.77 -1.23 -20.68
C VAL A 152 -2.64 -2.38 -20.14
N VAL A 153 -2.03 -3.40 -19.52
CA VAL A 153 -2.78 -4.50 -18.90
C VAL A 153 -3.72 -3.98 -17.81
N LEU A 154 -3.28 -3.07 -16.93
CA LEU A 154 -4.16 -2.47 -15.91
C LEU A 154 -5.34 -1.72 -16.52
N LEU A 155 -5.12 -0.94 -17.58
CA LEU A 155 -6.20 -0.25 -18.29
C LEU A 155 -7.18 -1.23 -18.92
N VAL A 156 -6.67 -2.29 -19.56
CA VAL A 156 -7.50 -3.37 -20.11
C VAL A 156 -8.31 -4.06 -19.01
N LEU A 157 -7.71 -4.37 -17.87
CA LEU A 157 -8.41 -4.99 -16.73
C LEU A 157 -9.52 -4.10 -16.16
N ALA A 158 -9.34 -2.78 -16.14
CA ALA A 158 -10.39 -1.85 -15.74
C ALA A 158 -11.56 -1.85 -16.74
N LEU A 159 -11.28 -1.98 -18.04
CA LEU A 159 -12.32 -2.06 -19.08
C LEU A 159 -13.03 -3.42 -19.10
N LEU A 160 -12.31 -4.49 -18.78
CA LEU A 160 -12.82 -5.86 -18.69
C LEU A 160 -13.48 -6.18 -17.34
N TYR A 161 -13.49 -5.23 -16.40
CA TYR A 161 -14.18 -5.40 -15.12
C TYR A 161 -15.66 -5.72 -15.38
N PRO A 162 -16.26 -6.71 -14.69
CA PRO A 162 -17.60 -7.14 -15.01
C PRO A 162 -18.58 -5.98 -14.82
N LYS A 163 -19.36 -5.71 -15.86
CA LYS A 163 -20.48 -4.78 -15.81
C LYS A 163 -21.67 -5.62 -15.39
N GLY A 164 -22.29 -5.30 -14.27
CA GLY A 164 -23.33 -6.12 -13.60
C GLY A 164 -24.50 -6.58 -14.50
N GLU A 165 -25.37 -7.42 -13.98
CA GLU A 165 -26.49 -7.99 -14.75
C GLU A 165 -27.56 -6.92 -15.12
N GLY A 166 -27.98 -6.91 -16.40
CA GLY A 166 -29.07 -6.06 -16.91
C GLY A 166 -28.64 -4.70 -17.51
N GLU A 167 -29.54 -3.71 -17.49
CA GLU A 167 -29.28 -2.34 -18.00
C GLU A 167 -28.37 -1.49 -17.08
N VAL A 168 -28.02 -1.99 -15.89
CA VAL A 168 -27.19 -1.28 -14.92
C VAL A 168 -25.73 -1.68 -15.10
N LEU A 169 -24.98 -0.85 -15.84
CA LEU A 169 -23.52 -1.02 -15.95
C LEU A 169 -22.84 -0.74 -14.61
N ILE A 170 -22.53 -1.79 -13.85
CA ILE A 170 -21.71 -1.69 -12.64
C ILE A 170 -20.22 -1.65 -13.06
N GLY A 171 -19.68 -0.46 -13.32
CA GLY A 171 -18.23 -0.29 -13.46
C GLY A 171 -17.50 -0.51 -12.13
N MET A 172 -16.15 -0.40 -12.14
CA MET A 172 -15.38 -0.36 -10.90
C MET A 172 -15.90 0.76 -9.99
N LYS A 173 -16.16 0.43 -8.73
CA LYS A 173 -16.70 1.35 -7.74
C LYS A 173 -15.60 1.81 -6.79
N ILE A 174 -15.74 3.05 -6.34
CA ILE A 174 -14.95 3.57 -5.22
C ILE A 174 -15.73 3.21 -3.95
N SER A 175 -15.35 2.09 -3.33
CA SER A 175 -15.81 1.67 -1.99
C SER A 175 -14.87 2.30 -0.94
N TYR A 176 -14.45 1.55 0.07
CA TYR A 176 -13.28 1.90 0.87
C TYR A 176 -11.99 1.69 0.07
N TRP A 177 -10.94 2.46 0.33
CA TRP A 177 -9.69 2.45 -0.45
C TRP A 177 -8.81 1.21 -0.26
N GLY A 178 -9.28 0.21 0.48
CA GLY A 178 -8.49 -0.94 0.90
C GLY A 178 -7.36 -0.57 1.86
N ILE A 179 -6.74 -1.58 2.48
CA ILE A 179 -5.59 -1.36 3.38
C ILE A 179 -4.48 -0.58 2.64
N LEU A 180 -4.21 -0.93 1.39
CA LEU A 180 -3.14 -0.31 0.61
C LEU A 180 -3.42 1.17 0.30
N GLY A 181 -4.65 1.52 -0.08
CA GLY A 181 -5.04 2.90 -0.32
C GLY A 181 -5.11 3.73 0.96
N LEU A 182 -5.57 3.15 2.07
CA LEU A 182 -5.53 3.79 3.40
C LEU A 182 -4.09 4.11 3.84
N ILE A 183 -3.15 3.17 3.65
CA ILE A 183 -1.72 3.43 3.88
C ILE A 183 -1.20 4.55 2.95
N GLY A 184 -1.66 4.60 1.70
CA GLY A 184 -1.35 5.66 0.75
C GLY A 184 -1.79 7.05 1.25
N TRP A 185 -3.02 7.17 1.73
CA TRP A 185 -3.57 8.40 2.32
C TRP A 185 -2.83 8.81 3.58
N ALA A 186 -2.63 7.87 4.52
CA ALA A 186 -1.89 8.10 5.75
C ALA A 186 -0.46 8.59 5.46
N TYR A 187 0.21 7.99 4.49
CA TYR A 187 1.55 8.42 4.06
C TYR A 187 1.56 9.84 3.50
N LEU A 188 0.62 10.18 2.61
CA LEU A 188 0.52 11.52 2.03
C LEU A 188 0.26 12.58 3.09
N LEU A 189 -0.76 12.37 3.94
CA LEU A 189 -1.10 13.29 5.01
C LEU A 189 0.07 13.48 5.98
N SER A 190 0.73 12.38 6.37
CA SER A 190 1.88 12.42 7.29
C SER A 190 3.07 13.18 6.70
N VAL A 191 3.35 13.04 5.40
CA VAL A 191 4.43 13.79 4.75
C VAL A 191 4.05 15.27 4.58
N LEU A 192 2.81 15.57 4.21
CA LEU A 192 2.36 16.96 4.10
C LEU A 192 2.42 17.66 5.46
N ALA A 193 1.96 16.99 6.52
CA ALA A 193 2.12 17.44 7.91
C ALA A 193 3.57 17.75 8.24
N PHE A 194 4.48 16.81 7.92
CA PHE A 194 5.91 16.99 8.16
C PHE A 194 6.51 18.14 7.33
N LEU A 195 6.12 18.32 6.08
CA LEU A 195 6.63 19.41 5.24
C LEU A 195 6.12 20.79 5.67
N LEU A 196 4.88 20.87 6.16
CA LEU A 196 4.24 22.10 6.63
C LEU A 196 4.78 22.52 7.99
N PHE A 197 4.81 21.61 8.96
CA PHE A 197 5.13 21.91 10.36
C PHE A 197 6.59 21.62 10.72
N LYS A 198 7.33 20.91 9.87
CA LYS A 198 8.74 20.53 10.04
C LYS A 198 8.97 19.88 11.42
N ASN A 199 9.72 20.57 12.29
CA ASN A 199 10.11 20.09 13.62
C ASN A 199 9.24 20.68 14.75
N SER A 200 8.14 21.37 14.43
CA SER A 200 7.24 21.91 15.46
C SER A 200 6.40 20.79 16.07
N ILE A 201 6.88 20.23 17.18
CA ILE A 201 6.18 19.19 17.94
C ILE A 201 4.76 19.65 18.31
N GLY A 202 4.60 20.89 18.76
CA GLY A 202 3.29 21.44 19.14
C GLY A 202 2.29 21.46 17.97
N ALA A 203 2.73 21.80 16.77
CA ALA A 203 1.85 21.79 15.60
C ALA A 203 1.53 20.37 15.10
N LEU A 204 2.49 19.45 15.19
CA LEU A 204 2.26 18.02 14.87
C LEU A 204 1.29 17.37 15.87
N VAL A 205 1.42 17.69 17.16
CA VAL A 205 0.48 17.23 18.21
C VAL A 205 -0.89 17.87 18.04
N GLY A 206 -0.95 19.17 17.70
CA GLY A 206 -2.22 19.86 17.40
C GLY A 206 -2.93 19.27 16.17
N MET A 207 -2.17 18.84 15.16
CA MET A 207 -2.73 18.15 14.01
C MET A 207 -3.27 16.77 14.37
N LEU A 208 -2.58 16.01 15.22
CA LEU A 208 -3.10 14.73 15.73
C LEU A 208 -4.45 14.92 16.45
N ALA A 209 -4.61 15.99 17.23
CA ALA A 209 -5.87 16.30 17.91
C ALA A 209 -7.03 16.64 16.96
N LEU A 210 -6.79 16.95 15.69
CA LEU A 210 -7.84 17.15 14.68
C LEU A 210 -8.34 15.81 14.07
N PHE A 211 -7.57 14.73 14.22
CA PHE A 211 -7.85 13.42 13.64
C PHE A 211 -8.33 12.38 14.67
N VAL A 212 -8.34 12.73 15.96
CA VAL A 212 -8.83 11.91 17.09
C VAL A 212 -10.20 12.41 17.50
#